data_AF-A0A8D8WXC4-F1
#
_entry.id   AF-A0A8D8WXC4-F1
#
_cell.length_a   1.000
_cell.length_b   1.000
_cell.length_c   1.000
_cell.angle_alpha   90.00
_cell.angle_beta   90.00
_cell.angle_gamma   90.00
#
_symmetry.space_group_name_H-M   'P 1'
#
loop_
_entity.id
_entity.type
_entity.pdbx_description
1 polymer ?
#
loop_
_entity_poly.entity_id
_entity_poly.type
_entity_poly.pdbx_seq_one_letter_code
_entity_poly.pdbx_strand_id
1 'polypeptide(L)'
;MSDKDKTWKLKLNKSENIVINSNEHSEYFREISSHHVDVNLGFKASHLESSSCMNLTDMVRYSWPQVKSTENLIAVHQSGKYIAYGIFISNTIWSVRIHDVESDSRHRVDDLYYPVADLAFVSSYEELMLAVIDVKGNVFIYNLYFLNGQFHYERYLEVTASETSAPGPYKLVWYAGDKESSIPRALAVTRGKKIEIWNLESIYSSHKKIAKTSALPISILREHIIEMNQHNDLVTRVCFSVDGAAVATASLDGSIMFFQILDLDEPNVPKPLHSWEPHGGAPVTHMLLLDNYEDDVFWRFLVSFSNDNSVLKIWSCESWLCLQTFSFHAPSPGDVIHMIPYVDRYSKYIYLSDCHNKVFYVLELFSDPERPIAYVFKFAAFLVISPILSIHVNSCDVVLRRNPGDTGLMLSGGDDNDIHTDFDDLRGRDLNILHDNRIRLYILSPKSLQNCELLFPSLPIVPDSSRMILVDDEEEEEEEVQKST
;
A
#
# COMPACT_ATOMS: atom_id res chain seq x y z
N MET A 1 18.42 -19.57 -33.80
CA MET A 1 17.15 -18.93 -33.43
C MET A 1 17.26 -18.66 -31.94
N SER A 2 17.35 -17.38 -31.57
CA SER A 2 17.51 -16.98 -30.18
C SER A 2 16.19 -17.16 -29.43
N ASP A 3 16.23 -17.57 -28.16
CA ASP A 3 15.08 -17.59 -27.21
C ASP A 3 14.51 -16.18 -26.91
N LYS A 4 14.51 -15.25 -27.88
CA LYS A 4 14.07 -13.86 -27.70
C LYS A 4 12.60 -13.61 -28.04
N ASP A 5 11.91 -14.60 -28.63
CA ASP A 5 10.54 -14.44 -29.16
C ASP A 5 9.55 -15.34 -28.39
N LYS A 6 9.84 -15.59 -27.10
CA LYS A 6 9.00 -16.41 -26.22
C LYS A 6 8.54 -15.61 -25.02
N THR A 7 7.24 -15.59 -24.80
CA THR A 7 6.61 -14.90 -23.68
C THR A 7 5.94 -15.89 -22.73
N TRP A 8 6.15 -15.70 -21.43
CA TRP A 8 5.45 -16.47 -20.41
C TRP A 8 4.01 -15.97 -20.30
N LYS A 9 3.05 -16.89 -20.41
CA LYS A 9 1.63 -16.63 -20.24
C LYS A 9 1.06 -17.44 -19.08
N LEU A 10 0.10 -16.84 -18.42
CA LEU A 10 -0.71 -17.52 -17.41
C LEU A 10 -1.89 -18.19 -18.12
N LYS A 11 -2.10 -19.48 -17.87
CA LYS A 11 -3.19 -20.29 -18.39
C LYS A 11 -4.32 -20.31 -17.37
N LEU A 12 -5.18 -19.30 -17.43
CA LEU A 12 -6.41 -19.24 -16.64
C LEU A 12 -7.64 -19.42 -17.53
N ASN A 13 -8.77 -19.72 -16.88
CA ASN A 13 -10.08 -19.59 -17.51
C ASN A 13 -10.29 -18.15 -18.00
N LYS A 14 -11.13 -17.96 -19.02
CA LYS A 14 -11.34 -16.62 -19.61
C LYS A 14 -11.91 -15.63 -18.59
N SER A 15 -12.97 -16.03 -17.88
CA SER A 15 -13.69 -15.17 -16.95
C SER A 15 -14.40 -15.97 -15.87
N GLU A 16 -14.54 -15.39 -14.68
CA GLU A 16 -15.39 -15.89 -13.60
C GLU A 16 -16.20 -14.76 -12.95
N ASN A 17 -17.37 -15.12 -12.42
CA ASN A 17 -18.23 -14.20 -11.69
C ASN A 17 -18.34 -14.64 -10.22
N ILE A 18 -18.11 -13.69 -9.32
CA ILE A 18 -18.25 -13.82 -7.88
C ILE A 18 -19.45 -12.97 -7.45
N VAL A 19 -20.41 -13.59 -6.76
CA VAL A 19 -21.56 -12.88 -6.19
C VAL A 19 -21.48 -12.99 -4.67
N ILE A 20 -21.41 -11.86 -3.98
CA ILE A 20 -21.36 -11.79 -2.52
C ILE A 20 -22.75 -11.39 -2.03
N ASN A 21 -23.42 -12.26 -1.27
CA ASN A 21 -24.76 -12.03 -0.74
C ASN A 21 -24.71 -11.84 0.79
N SER A 22 -25.40 -10.84 1.32
CA SER A 22 -25.42 -10.55 2.76
C SER A 22 -26.26 -11.51 3.60
N ASN A 23 -27.13 -12.29 2.96
CA ASN A 23 -28.19 -13.03 3.66
C ASN A 23 -27.72 -14.41 4.14
N GLU A 24 -26.53 -14.85 3.75
CA GLU A 24 -26.02 -16.19 4.02
C GLU A 24 -24.86 -16.15 5.03
N HIS A 25 -23.86 -15.30 4.79
CA HIS A 25 -22.65 -15.19 5.63
C HIS A 25 -22.08 -13.76 5.59
N SER A 26 -21.37 -13.35 6.64
CA SER A 26 -20.65 -12.07 6.71
C SER A 26 -19.19 -12.16 6.23
N GLU A 27 -18.77 -13.35 5.80
CA GLU A 27 -17.48 -13.63 5.17
C GLU A 27 -17.63 -14.55 3.94
N TYR A 28 -16.76 -14.39 2.96
CA TYR A 28 -16.74 -15.16 1.72
C TYR A 28 -15.31 -15.53 1.33
N PHE A 29 -15.11 -16.75 0.81
CA PHE A 29 -13.81 -17.27 0.38
C PHE A 29 -13.92 -17.98 -0.97
N ARG A 30 -12.95 -17.76 -1.85
CA ARG A 30 -12.95 -18.36 -3.19
C ARG A 30 -11.54 -18.57 -3.74
N GLU A 31 -11.36 -19.67 -4.45
CA GLU A 31 -10.23 -19.87 -5.35
C GLU A 31 -10.46 -19.08 -6.65
N ILE A 32 -9.40 -18.43 -7.12
CA ILE A 32 -9.39 -17.70 -8.38
C ILE A 32 -8.67 -18.51 -9.44
N SER A 33 -9.32 -18.66 -10.59
CA SER A 33 -8.80 -19.48 -11.69
C SER A 33 -8.95 -18.82 -13.06
N SER A 34 -9.31 -17.53 -13.10
CA SER A 34 -9.66 -16.81 -14.34
C SER A 34 -8.85 -15.53 -14.54
N HIS A 35 -8.63 -15.16 -15.81
CA HIS A 35 -7.99 -13.89 -16.18
C HIS A 35 -8.84 -12.67 -15.83
N HIS A 36 -10.16 -12.78 -16.03
CA HIS A 36 -11.10 -11.71 -15.71
C HIS A 36 -12.02 -12.16 -14.58
N VAL A 37 -12.08 -11.39 -13.51
CA VAL A 37 -12.91 -11.71 -12.34
C VAL A 37 -13.89 -10.57 -12.10
N ASP A 38 -15.18 -10.84 -12.23
CA ASP A 38 -16.24 -9.89 -11.91
C ASP A 38 -16.78 -10.15 -10.51
N VAL A 39 -16.58 -9.21 -9.60
CA VAL A 39 -17.06 -9.27 -8.21
C VAL A 39 -18.32 -8.41 -8.08
N ASN A 40 -19.46 -9.03 -7.79
CA ASN A 40 -20.76 -8.41 -7.73
C ASN A 40 -21.32 -8.47 -6.32
N LEU A 41 -21.72 -7.32 -5.79
CA LEU A 41 -22.42 -7.26 -4.51
C LEU A 41 -23.92 -7.49 -4.72
N GLY A 42 -24.47 -8.53 -4.12
CA GLY A 42 -25.90 -8.87 -4.19
C GLY A 42 -26.79 -8.11 -3.19
N PHE A 43 -26.23 -7.13 -2.46
CA PHE A 43 -26.91 -6.46 -1.35
C PHE A 43 -26.51 -4.99 -1.24
N LYS A 44 -27.38 -4.15 -0.66
CA LYS A 44 -27.03 -2.78 -0.27
C LYS A 44 -26.58 -2.74 1.19
N ALA A 45 -25.59 -1.90 1.49
CA ALA A 45 -24.98 -1.77 2.81
C ALA A 45 -25.92 -1.11 3.84
N SER A 46 -26.95 -1.82 4.29
CA SER A 46 -27.84 -1.40 5.38
C SER A 46 -28.01 -2.51 6.39
N HIS A 47 -27.65 -2.25 7.66
CA HIS A 47 -27.81 -3.18 8.78
C HIS A 47 -27.13 -4.56 8.60
N LEU A 48 -25.88 -4.56 8.15
CA LEU A 48 -25.07 -5.77 8.04
C LEU A 48 -24.41 -6.11 9.39
N GLU A 49 -24.36 -7.39 9.72
CA GLU A 49 -23.50 -7.90 10.78
C GLU A 49 -22.03 -7.88 10.30
N SER A 50 -21.11 -7.52 11.19
CA SER A 50 -19.67 -7.59 10.91
C SER A 50 -19.26 -9.04 10.69
N SER A 51 -18.25 -9.27 9.87
CA SER A 51 -17.58 -10.56 9.81
C SER A 51 -17.08 -10.99 11.20
N SER A 52 -17.28 -12.27 11.51
CA SER A 52 -16.76 -12.88 12.74
C SER A 52 -15.24 -13.02 12.74
N CYS A 53 -14.63 -12.98 11.55
CA CYS A 53 -13.18 -13.02 11.34
C CYS A 53 -12.48 -11.73 11.76
N MET A 54 -13.21 -10.62 11.94
CA MET A 54 -12.63 -9.30 12.23
C MET A 54 -12.80 -8.91 13.71
N ASN A 55 -11.71 -8.95 14.47
CA ASN A 55 -11.67 -8.50 15.85
C ASN A 55 -11.12 -7.07 15.95
N LEU A 56 -11.95 -6.11 16.37
CA LEU A 56 -11.62 -4.69 16.43
C LEU A 56 -11.45 -4.21 17.88
N THR A 57 -10.35 -3.52 18.16
CA THR A 57 -10.05 -2.87 19.46
C THR A 57 -9.82 -1.38 19.26
N ASP A 58 -10.65 -0.54 19.90
CA ASP A 58 -10.50 0.92 19.87
C ASP A 58 -9.17 1.38 20.49
N MET A 59 -8.38 2.14 19.74
CA MET A 59 -7.14 2.77 20.23
C MET A 59 -7.31 4.26 20.48
N VAL A 60 -8.06 4.92 19.59
CA VAL A 60 -8.31 6.36 19.64
C VAL A 60 -9.75 6.61 19.19
N ARG A 61 -10.46 7.44 19.94
CA ARG A 61 -11.79 7.96 19.55
C ARG A 61 -11.64 9.42 19.16
N TYR A 62 -11.73 9.67 17.86
CA TYR A 62 -11.65 11.01 17.28
C TYR A 62 -12.52 11.02 16.01
N SER A 63 -13.14 12.15 15.70
CA SER A 63 -13.98 12.28 14.51
C SER A 63 -13.14 12.83 13.38
N TRP A 64 -12.65 11.95 12.51
CA TRP A 64 -11.94 12.37 11.30
C TRP A 64 -12.96 12.92 10.29
N PRO A 65 -12.62 14.02 9.60
CA PRO A 65 -13.45 14.50 8.51
C PRO A 65 -13.63 13.38 7.47
N GLN A 66 -14.84 13.24 6.94
CA GLN A 66 -15.08 12.39 5.77
C GLN A 66 -14.51 13.10 4.54
N VAL A 67 -13.18 13.07 4.42
CA VAL A 67 -12.47 13.63 3.27
C VAL A 67 -12.77 12.76 2.05
N LYS A 68 -12.88 13.39 0.88
CA LYS A 68 -12.86 12.71 -0.42
C LYS A 68 -11.45 12.16 -0.67
N SER A 69 -11.12 11.11 0.07
CA SER A 69 -10.38 9.91 -0.35
C SER A 69 -9.23 10.04 -1.34
N THR A 70 -8.22 10.82 -0.98
CA THR A 70 -6.85 10.51 -1.43
C THR A 70 -5.80 10.64 -0.33
N GLU A 71 -6.05 11.31 0.80
CA GLU A 71 -5.03 11.67 1.83
C GLU A 71 -4.67 10.49 2.76
N ASN A 72 -3.39 10.37 3.15
CA ASN A 72 -2.96 9.42 4.19
C ASN A 72 -3.35 10.04 5.53
N LEU A 73 -4.46 9.58 6.11
CA LEU A 73 -4.99 10.13 7.36
C LEU A 73 -4.19 9.66 8.59
N ILE A 74 -3.46 8.54 8.44
CA ILE A 74 -2.52 8.02 9.41
C ILE A 74 -1.21 7.65 8.70
N ALA A 75 -0.11 7.72 9.41
CA ALA A 75 1.15 7.08 9.03
C ALA A 75 1.56 6.12 10.14
N VAL A 76 2.08 4.95 9.78
CA VAL A 76 2.58 3.97 10.75
C VAL A 76 4.04 3.74 10.42
N HIS A 77 4.88 3.77 11.45
CA HIS A 77 6.30 3.47 11.31
C HIS A 77 6.50 2.00 10.94
N GLN A 78 7.56 1.68 10.21
CA GLN A 78 7.83 0.33 9.70
C GLN A 78 7.84 -0.75 10.80
N SER A 79 8.21 -0.39 12.04
CA SER A 79 8.16 -1.29 13.20
C SER A 79 6.75 -1.62 13.70
N GLY A 80 5.71 -0.93 13.22
CA GLY A 80 4.34 -1.05 13.73
C GLY A 80 4.06 -0.32 15.04
N LYS A 81 5.11 0.02 15.80
CA LYS A 81 5.01 0.56 17.16
C LYS A 81 4.48 1.99 17.22
N TYR A 82 4.76 2.80 16.21
CA TYR A 82 4.46 4.24 16.24
C TYR A 82 3.43 4.61 15.18
N ILE A 83 2.34 5.23 15.59
CA ILE A 83 1.29 5.72 14.70
C ILE A 83 1.23 7.24 14.79
N ALA A 84 1.38 7.93 13.68
CA ALA A 84 1.20 9.36 13.54
C ALA A 84 -0.15 9.66 12.88
N TYR A 85 -0.83 10.71 13.35
CA TYR A 85 -2.06 11.21 12.71
C TYR A 85 -2.29 12.69 13.03
N GLY A 86 -2.85 13.41 12.06
CA GLY A 86 -3.25 14.80 12.23
C GLY A 86 -4.46 14.94 13.15
N ILE A 87 -4.43 15.92 14.05
CA ILE A 87 -5.54 16.29 14.91
C ILE A 87 -5.77 17.80 14.88
N PHE A 88 -7.05 18.18 15.06
CA PHE A 88 -7.46 19.55 15.30
C PHE A 88 -7.69 19.75 16.79
N ILE A 89 -6.86 20.57 17.43
CA ILE A 89 -6.97 20.82 18.88
C ILE A 89 -7.97 21.95 19.13
N SER A 90 -7.90 23.00 18.31
CA SER A 90 -8.79 24.16 18.35
C SER A 90 -8.80 24.84 16.99
N ASN A 91 -9.67 25.83 16.79
CA ASN A 91 -9.90 26.52 15.52
C ASN A 91 -8.64 27.01 14.77
N THR A 92 -7.53 27.17 15.47
CA THR A 92 -6.27 27.71 14.93
C THR A 92 -5.06 26.84 15.23
N ILE A 93 -5.20 25.72 15.93
CA ILE A 93 -4.07 24.89 16.38
C ILE A 93 -4.17 23.51 15.75
N TRP A 94 -3.22 23.25 14.86
CA TRP A 94 -3.02 21.97 14.20
C TRP A 94 -1.82 21.26 14.83
N SER A 95 -1.95 19.94 14.99
CA SER A 95 -0.94 19.14 15.65
C SER A 95 -0.91 17.76 15.02
N VAL A 96 0.27 17.14 15.02
CA VAL A 96 0.40 15.71 14.74
C VAL A 96 0.58 15.00 16.07
N ARG A 97 -0.26 14.00 16.30
CA ARG A 97 -0.15 13.12 17.46
C ARG A 97 0.65 11.89 17.07
N ILE A 98 1.59 11.52 17.92
CA ILE A 98 2.37 10.28 17.82
C ILE A 98 1.91 9.36 18.95
N HIS A 99 1.38 8.20 18.60
CA HIS A 99 0.95 7.16 19.52
C HIS A 99 2.01 6.05 19.54
N ASP A 100 2.65 5.84 20.69
CA ASP A 100 3.42 4.63 20.96
C ASP A 100 2.46 3.53 21.44
N VAL A 101 2.25 2.53 20.57
CA VAL A 101 1.25 1.48 20.78
C VAL A 101 1.64 0.53 21.92
N GLU A 102 2.93 0.30 22.15
CA GLU A 102 3.39 -0.63 23.18
C GLU A 102 3.19 -0.06 24.59
N SER A 103 3.49 1.22 24.76
CA SER A 103 3.37 1.90 26.05
C SER A 103 2.02 2.61 26.25
N ASP A 104 1.16 2.60 25.23
CA ASP A 104 -0.10 3.39 25.14
C ASP A 104 0.11 4.90 25.41
N SER A 105 1.33 5.41 25.21
CA SER A 105 1.64 6.82 25.40
C SER A 105 1.38 7.64 24.15
N ARG A 106 0.95 8.89 24.35
CA ARG A 106 0.55 9.79 23.27
C ARG A 106 1.33 11.09 23.38
N HIS A 107 2.01 11.45 22.29
CA HIS A 107 2.89 12.61 22.19
C HIS A 107 2.42 13.54 21.08
N ARG A 108 2.93 14.77 21.07
CA ARG A 108 2.48 15.82 20.16
C ARG A 108 3.65 16.55 19.50
N VAL A 109 3.45 16.88 18.23
CA VAL A 109 4.26 17.78 17.43
C VAL A 109 3.35 18.96 17.05
N ASP A 110 3.67 20.15 17.55
CA ASP A 110 2.73 21.29 17.62
C ASP A 110 3.17 22.53 16.82
N ASP A 111 4.23 22.44 16.03
CA ASP A 111 4.82 23.55 15.29
C ASP A 111 4.30 23.66 13.84
N LEU A 112 3.10 23.13 13.57
CA LEU A 112 2.42 23.22 12.27
C LEU A 112 1.60 24.51 12.14
N TYR A 113 1.61 25.10 10.96
CA TYR A 113 0.87 26.34 10.66
C TYR A 113 -0.56 26.10 10.18
N TYR A 114 -0.79 24.98 9.49
CA TYR A 114 -2.01 24.67 8.75
C TYR A 114 -2.42 23.20 8.93
N PRO A 115 -3.65 22.80 8.55
CA PRO A 115 -4.05 21.41 8.61
C PRO A 115 -3.10 20.50 7.84
N VAL A 116 -2.90 19.29 8.36
CA VAL A 116 -2.14 18.24 7.69
C VAL A 116 -2.91 17.77 6.46
N ALA A 117 -2.24 17.73 5.31
CA ALA A 117 -2.76 17.19 4.06
C ALA A 117 -2.26 15.75 3.81
N ASP A 118 -1.02 15.45 4.19
CA ASP A 118 -0.46 14.10 4.11
C ASP A 118 0.66 13.95 5.16
N LEU A 119 0.92 12.72 5.59
CA LEU A 119 2.02 12.40 6.48
C LEU A 119 2.55 11.00 6.15
N ALA A 120 3.85 10.79 6.35
CA ALA A 120 4.49 9.50 6.12
C ALA A 120 5.74 9.36 6.99
N PHE A 121 5.93 8.19 7.58
CA PHE A 121 7.21 7.79 8.17
C PHE A 121 8.19 7.36 7.09
N VAL A 122 9.48 7.52 7.35
CA VAL A 122 10.52 6.89 6.53
C VAL A 122 10.38 5.37 6.56
N SER A 123 10.62 4.72 5.43
CA SER A 123 10.54 3.26 5.26
C SER A 123 11.75 2.53 5.86
N SER A 124 12.03 2.74 7.15
CA SER A 124 13.18 2.17 7.89
C SER A 124 12.72 1.63 9.25
N TYR A 125 13.33 0.53 9.73
CA TYR A 125 13.08 0.00 11.08
C TYR A 125 13.88 0.74 12.17
N GLU A 126 15.03 1.31 11.80
CA GLU A 126 15.96 1.93 12.76
C GLU A 126 15.62 3.42 12.99
N GLU A 127 15.14 4.10 11.95
CA GLU A 127 15.00 5.55 11.96
C GLU A 127 13.56 6.00 12.14
N LEU A 128 13.32 6.75 13.22
CA LEU A 128 12.01 7.33 13.49
C LEU A 128 11.92 8.76 12.93
N MET A 129 11.88 8.87 11.60
CA MET A 129 11.68 10.15 10.90
C MET A 129 10.27 10.27 10.31
N LEU A 130 9.64 11.43 10.51
CA LEU A 130 8.29 11.71 10.04
C LEU A 130 8.29 12.94 9.13
N ALA A 131 7.77 12.79 7.91
CA ALA A 131 7.42 13.92 7.04
C ALA A 131 5.94 14.24 7.17
N VAL A 132 5.63 15.52 7.14
CA VAL A 132 4.28 16.09 7.17
C VAL A 132 4.20 17.17 6.11
N ILE A 133 3.16 17.16 5.29
CA ILE A 133 2.83 18.25 4.38
C ILE A 133 1.49 18.84 4.76
N ASP A 134 1.41 20.17 4.83
CA ASP A 134 0.18 20.87 5.16
C ASP A 134 -0.65 21.23 3.90
N VAL A 135 -1.88 21.70 4.10
CA VAL A 135 -2.77 22.12 3.00
C VAL A 135 -2.27 23.35 2.22
N LYS A 136 -1.22 24.02 2.67
CA LYS A 136 -0.51 25.08 1.93
C LYS A 136 0.72 24.55 1.18
N GLY A 137 1.03 23.27 1.33
CA GLY A 137 2.13 22.59 0.67
C GLY A 137 3.48 22.77 1.38
N ASN A 138 3.52 23.33 2.59
CA ASN A 138 4.76 23.38 3.36
C ASN A 138 5.11 21.98 3.88
N VAL A 139 6.38 21.61 3.79
CA VAL A 139 6.87 20.30 4.20
C VAL A 139 7.69 20.44 5.46
N PHE A 140 7.39 19.61 6.45
CA PHE A 140 8.08 19.52 7.73
C PHE A 140 8.62 18.09 7.88
N ILE A 141 9.90 17.97 8.22
CA ILE A 141 10.53 16.68 8.51
C ILE A 141 11.04 16.73 9.94
N TYR A 142 10.68 15.72 10.72
CA TYR A 142 11.02 15.60 12.14
C TYR A 142 11.83 14.34 12.40
N ASN A 143 12.86 14.46 13.23
CA ASN A 143 13.47 13.32 13.91
C ASN A 143 12.76 13.15 15.24
N LEU A 144 12.21 11.96 15.50
CA LEU A 144 11.56 11.64 16.76
C LEU A 144 12.44 10.66 17.53
N TYR A 145 12.53 10.80 18.84
CA TYR A 145 13.38 9.94 19.66
C TYR A 145 12.97 9.99 21.13
N PHE A 146 13.41 8.99 21.89
CA PHE A 146 13.13 8.88 23.32
C PHE A 146 14.45 8.96 24.11
N LEU A 147 14.59 9.94 25.00
CA LEU A 147 15.68 9.97 25.98
C LEU A 147 15.11 9.73 27.37
N ASN A 148 15.68 8.76 28.10
CA ASN A 148 15.28 8.44 29.47
C ASN A 148 13.76 8.21 29.61
N GLY A 149 13.14 7.60 28.59
CA GLY A 149 11.69 7.33 28.53
C GLY A 149 10.81 8.55 28.21
N GLN A 150 11.38 9.73 27.97
CA GLN A 150 10.63 10.91 27.54
C GLN A 150 10.73 11.08 26.02
N PHE A 151 9.59 11.39 25.40
CA PHE A 151 9.51 11.68 23.98
C PHE A 151 10.07 13.07 23.68
N HIS A 152 10.91 13.13 22.68
CA HIS A 152 11.47 14.35 22.12
C HIS A 152 11.33 14.33 20.60
N TYR A 153 11.27 15.51 20.01
CA TYR A 153 11.37 15.68 18.57
C TYR A 153 12.25 16.88 18.25
N GLU A 154 12.96 16.80 17.14
CA GLU A 154 13.66 17.94 16.55
C GLU A 154 13.24 18.11 15.09
N ARG A 155 13.20 19.37 14.63
CA ARG A 155 12.97 19.66 13.23
C ARG A 155 14.25 19.38 12.44
N TYR A 156 14.16 18.45 11.50
CA TYR A 156 15.23 18.12 10.57
C TYR A 156 15.28 19.12 9.42
N LEU A 157 14.11 19.40 8.84
CA LEU A 157 13.96 20.29 7.70
C LEU A 157 12.55 20.91 7.71
N GLU A 158 12.47 22.19 7.32
CA GLU A 158 11.22 22.88 7.03
C GLU A 158 11.36 23.58 5.69
N VAL A 159 10.44 23.28 4.76
CA VAL A 159 10.44 23.85 3.41
C VAL A 159 9.10 24.54 3.15
N THR A 160 9.15 25.83 2.84
CA THR A 160 7.95 26.58 2.45
C THR A 160 7.67 26.42 0.97
N ALA A 161 6.39 26.17 0.66
CA ALA A 161 5.94 26.12 -0.72
C ALA A 161 6.11 27.48 -1.41
N SER A 162 6.25 27.47 -2.74
CA SER A 162 6.16 28.71 -3.51
C SER A 162 4.73 29.27 -3.43
N GLU A 163 4.59 30.59 -3.39
CA GLU A 163 3.28 31.25 -3.53
C GLU A 163 2.57 30.90 -4.85
N THR A 164 3.34 30.47 -5.86
CA THR A 164 2.84 30.05 -7.18
C THR A 164 2.58 28.55 -7.28
N SER A 165 2.84 27.77 -6.23
CA SER A 165 2.59 26.33 -6.23
C SER A 165 1.10 26.06 -6.45
N ALA A 166 0.80 25.10 -7.33
CA ALA A 166 -0.56 24.62 -7.48
C ALA A 166 -1.08 24.10 -6.12
N PRO A 167 -2.34 24.40 -5.77
CA PRO A 167 -2.96 23.78 -4.60
C PRO A 167 -2.99 22.25 -4.80
N GLY A 168 -3.16 21.52 -3.70
CA GLY A 168 -3.15 20.06 -3.69
C GLY A 168 -4.12 19.38 -4.69
N PRO A 169 -4.10 18.04 -4.76
CA PRO A 169 -3.63 17.13 -3.71
C PRO A 169 -2.11 17.10 -3.57
N TYR A 170 -1.66 16.82 -2.35
CA TYR A 170 -0.26 16.60 -2.01
C TYR A 170 -0.06 15.18 -1.52
N LYS A 171 1.05 14.56 -1.90
CA LYS A 171 1.48 13.25 -1.41
C LYS A 171 2.94 13.22 -1.04
N LEU A 172 3.24 12.50 0.04
CA LEU A 172 4.57 12.23 0.53
C LEU A 172 4.89 10.74 0.38
N VAL A 173 6.01 10.44 -0.27
CA VAL A 173 6.48 9.06 -0.44
C VAL A 173 7.97 9.02 -0.13
N TRP A 174 8.36 8.18 0.81
CA TRP A 174 9.76 8.04 1.22
C TRP A 174 10.46 6.96 0.41
N TYR A 175 11.72 7.22 0.13
CA TYR A 175 12.74 6.20 -0.06
C TYR A 175 13.76 6.37 1.07
N ALA A 176 13.96 5.33 1.88
CA ALA A 176 14.79 5.42 3.09
C ALA A 176 16.29 5.62 2.79
N GLY A 177 16.72 5.28 1.57
CA GLY A 177 18.12 5.03 1.26
C GLY A 177 18.50 3.62 1.72
N ASP A 178 19.30 2.93 0.92
CA ASP A 178 19.96 1.70 1.33
C ASP A 178 21.47 1.99 1.52
N LYS A 179 22.07 1.46 2.59
CA LYS A 179 23.49 1.63 2.88
C LYS A 179 24.37 1.01 1.80
N GLU A 180 23.85 0.03 1.06
CA GLU A 180 24.54 -0.60 -0.07
C GLU A 180 24.21 0.05 -1.43
N SER A 181 23.13 0.85 -1.50
CA SER A 181 22.77 1.60 -2.71
C SER A 181 23.57 2.89 -2.84
N SER A 182 23.84 3.28 -4.08
CA SER A 182 24.41 4.60 -4.38
C SER A 182 23.38 5.73 -4.28
N ILE A 183 22.09 5.40 -4.16
CA ILE A 183 21.00 6.38 -4.17
C ILE A 183 20.76 6.83 -2.72
N PRO A 184 20.93 8.12 -2.40
CA PRO A 184 20.72 8.61 -1.05
C PRO A 184 19.24 8.66 -0.68
N ARG A 185 18.96 8.90 0.61
CA ARG A 185 17.59 9.06 1.10
C ARG A 185 16.84 10.14 0.33
N ALA A 186 15.62 9.79 -0.11
CA ALA A 186 14.79 10.68 -0.89
C ALA A 186 13.37 10.82 -0.35
N LEU A 187 12.76 11.97 -0.63
CA LEU A 187 11.35 12.22 -0.40
C LEU A 187 10.72 12.69 -1.71
N ALA A 188 9.78 11.94 -2.23
CA ALA A 188 8.92 12.40 -3.32
C ALA A 188 7.74 13.20 -2.76
N VAL A 189 7.53 14.39 -3.32
CA VAL A 189 6.43 15.28 -3.01
C VAL A 189 5.62 15.54 -4.27
N THR A 190 4.34 15.16 -4.28
CA THR A 190 3.44 15.52 -5.40
C THR A 190 2.74 16.85 -5.14
N ARG A 191 2.57 17.64 -6.19
CA ARG A 191 1.87 18.93 -6.18
C ARG A 191 1.01 19.05 -7.44
N GLY A 192 -0.20 18.49 -7.37
CA GLY A 192 -1.05 18.35 -8.55
C GLY A 192 -0.42 17.42 -9.58
N LYS A 193 -0.02 17.94 -10.75
CA LYS A 193 0.64 17.17 -11.82
C LYS A 193 2.17 17.07 -11.70
N LYS A 194 2.74 17.86 -10.79
CA LYS A 194 4.18 17.96 -10.58
C LYS A 194 4.64 16.95 -9.53
N ILE A 195 5.80 16.35 -9.75
CA ILE A 195 6.48 15.50 -8.76
C ILE A 195 7.85 16.11 -8.49
N GLU A 196 8.21 16.21 -7.22
CA GLU A 196 9.50 16.72 -6.75
C GLU A 196 10.19 15.59 -5.98
N ILE A 197 11.33 15.10 -6.43
CA ILE A 197 12.13 14.10 -5.70
C ILE A 197 13.30 14.81 -5.02
N TRP A 198 13.29 14.84 -3.69
CA TRP A 198 14.22 15.63 -2.89
C TRP A 198 15.36 14.74 -2.39
N ASN A 199 16.60 15.09 -2.71
CA ASN A 199 17.78 14.48 -2.09
C ASN A 199 17.99 15.07 -0.69
N LEU A 200 17.51 14.38 0.35
CA LEU A 200 17.48 14.95 1.69
C LEU A 200 18.86 15.11 2.31
N GLU A 201 19.78 14.19 2.01
CA GLU A 201 21.16 14.25 2.50
C GLU A 201 21.91 15.45 1.91
N SER A 202 21.76 15.68 0.60
CA SER A 202 22.37 16.81 -0.10
C SER A 202 21.78 18.14 0.37
N ILE A 203 20.45 18.24 0.47
CA ILE A 203 19.75 19.42 1.03
C ILE A 203 20.26 19.76 2.44
N TYR A 204 20.27 18.75 3.33
CA TYR A 204 20.66 18.97 4.71
C TYR A 204 22.14 19.31 4.83
N SER A 205 23.01 18.68 4.04
CA SER A 205 24.45 18.98 4.04
C SER A 205 24.74 20.42 3.60
N SER A 206 24.06 20.89 2.55
CA SER A 206 24.19 22.26 2.04
C SER A 206 23.62 23.32 2.99
N HIS A 207 22.58 22.99 3.76
CA HIS A 207 21.82 23.96 4.57
C HIS A 207 21.84 23.69 6.08
N LYS A 208 22.72 22.81 6.57
CA LYS A 208 22.77 22.31 7.96
C LYS A 208 22.67 23.38 9.04
N LYS A 209 23.30 24.55 8.82
CA LYS A 209 23.34 25.65 9.80
C LYS A 209 21.98 26.30 10.04
N ILE A 210 21.10 26.29 9.05
CA ILE A 210 19.81 26.99 9.08
C ILE A 210 18.60 26.05 9.01
N ALA A 211 18.75 24.84 8.47
CA ALA A 211 17.66 23.88 8.30
C ALA A 211 16.92 23.53 9.61
N LYS A 212 17.63 23.54 10.75
CA LYS A 212 17.03 23.28 12.08
C LYS A 212 16.36 24.49 12.72
N THR A 213 16.68 25.71 12.29
CA THR A 213 16.26 26.94 12.98
C THR A 213 15.31 27.79 12.15
N SER A 214 15.21 27.57 10.85
CA SER A 214 14.48 28.44 9.94
C SER A 214 13.94 27.69 8.74
N ALA A 215 12.76 28.09 8.30
CA ALA A 215 12.13 27.58 7.09
C ALA A 215 12.94 27.97 5.84
N LEU A 216 13.13 27.01 4.93
CA LEU A 216 13.83 27.21 3.66
C LEU A 216 12.81 27.36 2.53
N PRO A 217 12.87 28.44 1.72
CA PRO A 217 12.07 28.52 0.51
C PRO A 217 12.44 27.41 -0.48
N ILE A 218 11.46 26.73 -1.07
CA ILE A 218 11.75 25.67 -2.06
C ILE A 218 12.63 26.15 -3.24
N SER A 219 12.60 27.44 -3.57
CA SER A 219 13.39 28.04 -4.64
C SER A 219 14.90 27.93 -4.46
N ILE A 220 15.40 27.86 -3.21
CA ILE A 220 16.83 27.73 -2.93
C ILE A 220 17.30 26.27 -2.93
N LEU A 221 16.38 25.30 -2.98
CA LEU A 221 16.67 23.87 -2.93
C LEU A 221 16.70 23.20 -4.31
N ARG A 222 16.51 23.98 -5.39
CA ARG A 222 16.32 23.47 -6.76
C ARG A 222 17.47 22.58 -7.25
N GLU A 223 18.69 22.81 -6.79
CA GLU A 223 19.86 22.01 -7.19
C GLU A 223 19.86 20.60 -6.58
N HIS A 224 19.01 20.33 -5.59
CA HIS A 224 18.88 19.04 -4.90
C HIS A 224 17.50 18.41 -5.08
N ILE A 225 16.72 18.90 -6.05
CA ILE A 225 15.36 18.46 -6.33
C ILE A 225 15.25 18.11 -7.81
N ILE A 226 14.96 16.85 -8.11
CA ILE A 226 14.53 16.46 -9.45
C ILE A 226 13.06 16.82 -9.61
N GLU A 227 12.79 17.67 -10.59
CA GLU A 227 11.44 18.12 -10.92
C GLU A 227 10.91 17.38 -12.15
N MET A 228 9.83 16.63 -11.95
CA MET A 228 9.16 15.83 -12.99
C MET A 228 7.78 16.42 -13.29
N ASN A 229 7.53 16.71 -14.57
CA ASN A 229 6.32 17.35 -15.09
C ASN A 229 5.83 16.69 -16.41
N GLN A 230 6.03 15.38 -16.54
CA GLN A 230 5.70 14.63 -17.76
C GLN A 230 4.21 14.32 -17.91
N HIS A 231 3.47 14.29 -16.79
CA HIS A 231 2.03 14.05 -16.79
C HIS A 231 1.22 15.28 -17.22
N ASN A 232 0.10 15.02 -17.89
CA ASN A 232 -0.80 16.06 -18.39
C ASN A 232 -1.95 16.40 -17.42
N ASP A 233 -2.17 15.55 -16.41
CA ASP A 233 -3.18 15.74 -15.36
C ASP A 233 -2.62 15.36 -13.97
N LEU A 234 -3.44 15.47 -12.93
CA LEU A 234 -3.10 15.21 -11.54
C LEU A 234 -2.42 13.85 -11.37
N VAL A 235 -1.29 13.86 -10.68
CA VAL A 235 -0.59 12.65 -10.27
C VAL A 235 -1.34 12.04 -9.10
N THR A 236 -1.79 10.79 -9.28
CA THR A 236 -2.55 10.05 -8.26
C THR A 236 -1.65 9.21 -7.38
N ARG A 237 -0.50 8.76 -7.89
CA ARG A 237 0.45 7.94 -7.14
C ARG A 237 1.89 8.14 -7.62
N VAL A 238 2.81 8.06 -6.67
CA VAL A 238 4.24 7.86 -6.90
C VAL A 238 4.68 6.69 -6.01
N CYS A 239 5.52 5.80 -6.52
CA CYS A 239 6.11 4.71 -5.76
C CYS A 239 7.60 4.62 -6.11
N PHE A 240 8.46 4.51 -5.10
CA PHE A 240 9.82 4.03 -5.28
C PHE A 240 9.80 2.50 -5.29
N SER A 241 10.67 1.89 -6.08
CA SER A 241 11.10 0.52 -5.81
C SER A 241 11.86 0.45 -4.49
N VAL A 242 11.89 -0.73 -3.88
CA VAL A 242 12.57 -0.93 -2.57
C VAL A 242 14.05 -0.56 -2.64
N ASP A 243 14.74 -0.85 -3.75
CA ASP A 243 16.14 -0.47 -3.99
C ASP A 243 16.34 1.02 -4.34
N GLY A 244 15.26 1.76 -4.59
CA GLY A 244 15.27 3.17 -4.98
C GLY A 244 15.68 3.44 -6.44
N ALA A 245 16.06 2.40 -7.20
CA ALA A 245 16.57 2.54 -8.56
C ALA A 245 15.48 2.90 -9.58
N ALA A 246 14.21 2.61 -9.27
CA ALA A 246 13.06 2.90 -10.11
C ALA A 246 12.02 3.73 -9.37
N VAL A 247 11.37 4.62 -10.13
CA VAL A 247 10.20 5.36 -9.70
C VAL A 247 9.07 5.12 -10.69
N ALA A 248 7.93 4.67 -10.18
CA ALA A 248 6.71 4.55 -10.96
C ALA A 248 5.74 5.68 -10.59
N THR A 249 5.08 6.25 -11.60
CA THR A 249 4.11 7.34 -11.43
C THR A 249 2.81 7.01 -12.15
N ALA A 250 1.69 7.41 -11.56
CA ALA A 250 0.36 7.23 -12.14
C ALA A 250 -0.42 8.56 -12.13
N SER A 251 -1.27 8.77 -13.12
CA SER A 251 -2.01 10.02 -13.28
C SER A 251 -3.44 9.81 -13.78
N LEU A 252 -4.28 10.81 -13.50
CA LEU A 252 -5.62 10.92 -14.08
C LEU A 252 -5.60 11.14 -15.60
N ASP A 253 -4.44 11.43 -16.20
CA ASP A 253 -4.29 11.47 -17.66
C ASP A 253 -4.38 10.08 -18.32
N GLY A 254 -4.50 9.02 -17.52
CA GLY A 254 -4.68 7.65 -17.98
C GLY A 254 -3.37 6.88 -18.17
N SER A 255 -2.22 7.51 -17.92
CA SER A 255 -0.91 6.90 -18.09
C SER A 255 -0.24 6.46 -16.78
N ILE A 256 0.57 5.41 -16.90
CA ILE A 256 1.63 5.08 -15.94
C ILE A 256 2.98 5.31 -16.62
N MET A 257 3.96 5.81 -15.87
CA MET A 257 5.33 6.01 -16.34
C MET A 257 6.33 5.41 -15.36
N PHE A 258 7.39 4.77 -15.88
CA PHE A 258 8.55 4.31 -15.11
C PHE A 258 9.76 5.16 -15.40
N PHE A 259 10.52 5.49 -14.37
CA PHE A 259 11.76 6.26 -14.45
C PHE A 259 12.86 5.51 -13.74
N GLN A 260 14.06 5.55 -14.30
CA GLN A 260 15.25 5.12 -13.59
C GLN A 260 15.87 6.31 -12.87
N ILE A 261 16.22 6.13 -11.60
CA ILE A 261 16.98 7.09 -10.82
C ILE A 261 18.39 6.53 -10.65
N LEU A 262 19.38 7.20 -11.23
CA LEU A 262 20.78 6.81 -11.14
C LEU A 262 21.55 7.70 -10.16
N ASP A 263 21.27 9.01 -10.22
CA ASP A 263 21.83 10.03 -9.35
C ASP A 263 20.74 11.08 -9.09
N LEU A 264 20.58 11.48 -7.84
CA LEU A 264 19.59 12.47 -7.41
C LEU A 264 20.10 13.92 -7.52
N ASP A 265 21.41 14.11 -7.68
CA ASP A 265 22.02 15.42 -7.89
C ASP A 265 22.29 15.73 -9.38
N GLU A 266 21.96 14.79 -10.29
CA GLU A 266 22.01 15.07 -11.72
C GLU A 266 20.89 16.04 -12.13
N PRO A 267 21.22 17.16 -12.81
CA PRO A 267 20.25 18.23 -13.08
C PRO A 267 19.23 17.89 -14.18
N ASN A 268 19.31 16.70 -14.78
CA ASN A 268 18.47 16.32 -15.90
C ASN A 268 17.22 15.60 -15.41
N VAL A 269 16.05 16.07 -15.87
CA VAL A 269 14.80 15.36 -15.65
C VAL A 269 14.88 13.96 -16.28
N PRO A 270 14.63 12.88 -15.51
CA PRO A 270 14.74 11.53 -16.03
C PRO A 270 13.74 11.32 -17.18
N LYS A 271 14.21 10.68 -18.25
CA LYS A 271 13.32 10.20 -19.32
C LYS A 271 12.62 8.94 -18.83
N PRO A 272 11.32 8.76 -19.14
CA PRO A 272 10.65 7.52 -18.77
C PRO A 272 11.30 6.34 -19.53
N LEU A 273 11.59 5.26 -18.80
CA LEU A 273 11.97 3.97 -19.35
C LEU A 273 10.81 3.37 -20.16
N HIS A 274 9.61 3.49 -19.62
CA HIS A 274 8.38 3.00 -20.23
C HIS A 274 7.21 3.90 -19.85
N SER A 275 6.23 4.01 -20.74
CA SER A 275 4.98 4.71 -20.52
C SER A 275 3.87 4.05 -21.32
N TRP A 276 2.73 3.82 -20.69
CA TRP A 276 1.58 3.20 -21.34
C TRP A 276 0.27 3.58 -20.66
N GLU A 277 -0.84 3.23 -21.30
CA GLU A 277 -2.21 3.47 -20.83
C GLU A 277 -2.88 2.15 -20.39
N PRO A 278 -2.69 1.70 -19.12
CA PRO A 278 -3.15 0.38 -18.66
C PRO A 278 -4.66 0.14 -18.79
N HIS A 279 -5.45 1.22 -18.80
CA HIS A 279 -6.91 1.17 -18.88
C HIS A 279 -7.45 1.81 -20.17
N GLY A 280 -6.65 1.83 -21.25
CA GLY A 280 -7.08 2.33 -22.57
C GLY A 280 -7.49 3.80 -22.54
N GLY A 281 -6.67 4.63 -21.90
CA GLY A 281 -6.89 6.07 -21.74
C GLY A 281 -7.81 6.47 -20.58
N ALA A 282 -8.45 5.50 -19.89
CA ALA A 282 -9.22 5.82 -18.69
C ALA A 282 -8.29 6.26 -17.53
N PRO A 283 -8.71 7.21 -16.67
CA PRO A 283 -7.89 7.72 -15.58
C PRO A 283 -7.34 6.63 -14.65
N VAL A 284 -6.05 6.70 -14.33
CA VAL A 284 -5.42 5.80 -13.36
C VAL A 284 -5.59 6.40 -11.97
N THR A 285 -6.49 5.83 -11.18
CA THR A 285 -6.89 6.37 -9.86
C THR A 285 -5.97 5.95 -8.73
N HIS A 286 -5.24 4.84 -8.88
CA HIS A 286 -4.22 4.39 -7.93
C HIS A 286 -3.26 3.39 -8.58
N MET A 287 -2.16 3.09 -7.90
CA MET A 287 -1.17 2.11 -8.32
C MET A 287 -0.45 1.50 -7.11
N LEU A 288 -0.01 0.24 -7.22
CA LEU A 288 0.83 -0.44 -6.23
C LEU A 288 2.00 -1.11 -6.97
N LEU A 289 3.23 -0.96 -6.46
CA LEU A 289 4.34 -1.84 -6.84
C LEU A 289 4.31 -3.07 -5.95
N LEU A 290 4.47 -4.25 -6.54
CA LEU A 290 4.45 -5.53 -5.82
C LEU A 290 5.87 -5.98 -5.47
N ASP A 291 6.63 -5.08 -4.85
CA ASP A 291 7.96 -5.41 -4.35
C ASP A 291 7.85 -6.21 -3.06
N ASN A 292 8.68 -7.24 -2.95
CA ASN A 292 8.87 -7.98 -1.73
C ASN A 292 10.18 -7.54 -1.10
N TYR A 293 10.14 -7.02 0.13
CA TYR A 293 11.31 -6.51 0.83
C TYR A 293 12.33 -7.60 1.23
N GLU A 294 12.01 -8.88 1.05
CA GLU A 294 12.92 -10.01 1.30
C GLU A 294 13.56 -10.56 0.02
N ASP A 295 13.10 -10.12 -1.16
CA ASP A 295 13.65 -10.55 -2.45
C ASP A 295 14.76 -9.61 -2.92
N ASP A 296 15.67 -10.12 -3.76
CA ASP A 296 16.75 -9.33 -4.37
C ASP A 296 16.35 -8.69 -5.72
N VAL A 297 15.15 -8.99 -6.22
CA VAL A 297 14.67 -8.52 -7.52
C VAL A 297 13.39 -7.72 -7.36
N PHE A 298 13.47 -6.43 -7.67
CA PHE A 298 12.40 -5.47 -7.45
C PHE A 298 11.67 -5.10 -8.75
N TRP A 299 10.56 -4.37 -8.59
CA TRP A 299 9.73 -3.74 -9.63
C TRP A 299 9.31 -4.68 -10.77
N ARG A 300 9.21 -5.99 -10.50
CA ARG A 300 8.82 -7.03 -11.48
C ARG A 300 7.34 -6.98 -11.84
N PHE A 301 6.50 -6.54 -10.90
CA PHE A 301 5.06 -6.51 -11.05
C PHE A 301 4.45 -5.24 -10.49
N LEU A 302 3.34 -4.85 -11.09
CA LEU A 302 2.59 -3.66 -10.72
C LEU A 302 1.11 -3.93 -10.78
N VAL A 303 0.36 -3.24 -9.91
CA VAL A 303 -1.09 -3.21 -9.94
C VAL A 303 -1.56 -1.81 -10.29
N SER A 304 -2.37 -1.70 -11.35
CA SER A 304 -3.01 -0.44 -11.74
C SER A 304 -4.48 -0.46 -11.35
N PHE A 305 -5.01 0.71 -11.02
CA PHE A 305 -6.40 0.89 -10.64
C PHE A 305 -7.05 1.99 -11.47
N SER A 306 -8.31 1.80 -11.85
CA SER A 306 -9.14 2.80 -12.52
C SER A 306 -10.57 2.79 -12.00
N ASN A 307 -11.37 3.79 -12.40
CA ASN A 307 -12.79 3.92 -12.06
C ASN A 307 -13.04 3.86 -10.54
N ASP A 308 -12.50 4.83 -9.80
CA ASP A 308 -12.52 4.87 -8.32
C ASP A 308 -12.01 3.58 -7.66
N ASN A 309 -10.94 3.04 -8.27
CA ASN A 309 -10.27 1.81 -7.92
C ASN A 309 -11.10 0.52 -8.08
N SER A 310 -12.27 0.60 -8.74
CA SER A 310 -13.14 -0.56 -9.01
C SER A 310 -12.63 -1.53 -10.06
N VAL A 311 -11.68 -1.11 -10.90
CA VAL A 311 -11.02 -1.99 -11.86
C VAL A 311 -9.56 -2.08 -11.51
N LEU A 312 -9.12 -3.27 -11.13
CA LEU A 312 -7.75 -3.61 -10.78
C LEU A 312 -7.15 -4.46 -11.91
N LYS A 313 -5.92 -4.15 -12.33
CA LYS A 313 -5.15 -4.99 -13.26
C LYS A 313 -3.75 -5.27 -12.72
N ILE A 314 -3.29 -6.51 -12.87
CA ILE A 314 -1.94 -6.96 -12.50
C ILE A 314 -1.11 -7.04 -13.77
N TRP A 315 0.10 -6.50 -13.73
CA TRP A 315 1.00 -6.38 -14.87
C TRP A 315 2.36 -6.96 -14.56
N SER A 316 2.98 -7.58 -15.56
CA SER A 316 4.43 -7.76 -15.58
C SER A 316 5.09 -6.46 -16.00
N CYS A 317 6.12 -6.01 -15.29
CA CYS A 317 6.94 -4.86 -15.69
C CYS A 317 8.12 -5.25 -16.59
N GLU A 318 8.28 -6.55 -16.89
CA GLU A 318 9.27 -7.04 -17.85
C GLU A 318 8.67 -7.06 -19.25
N SER A 319 7.49 -7.68 -19.40
CA SER A 319 6.78 -7.79 -20.69
C SER A 319 5.70 -6.74 -20.91
N TRP A 320 5.30 -6.01 -19.86
CA TRP A 320 4.19 -5.04 -19.87
C TRP A 320 2.82 -5.68 -20.21
N LEU A 321 2.72 -7.00 -20.11
CA LEU A 321 1.48 -7.73 -20.33
C LEU A 321 0.58 -7.69 -19.10
N CYS A 322 -0.72 -7.52 -19.33
CA CYS A 322 -1.74 -7.66 -18.31
C CYS A 322 -1.94 -9.14 -18.00
N LEU A 323 -1.64 -9.54 -16.77
CA LEU A 323 -1.71 -10.93 -16.31
C LEU A 323 -3.11 -11.29 -15.81
N GLN A 324 -3.78 -10.36 -15.14
CA GLN A 324 -5.10 -10.59 -14.54
C GLN A 324 -5.86 -9.27 -14.33
N THR A 325 -7.19 -9.31 -14.42
CA THR A 325 -8.10 -8.18 -14.22
C THR A 325 -9.21 -8.55 -13.23
N PHE A 326 -9.49 -7.66 -12.27
CA PHE A 326 -10.65 -7.71 -11.40
C PHE A 326 -11.52 -6.48 -11.65
N SER A 327 -12.84 -6.68 -11.76
CA SER A 327 -13.83 -5.62 -11.83
C SER A 327 -14.83 -5.78 -10.70
N PHE A 328 -14.94 -4.78 -9.85
CA PHE A 328 -15.84 -4.75 -8.71
C PHE A 328 -17.06 -3.91 -9.04
N HIS A 329 -18.24 -4.47 -8.82
CA HIS A 329 -19.51 -3.89 -9.21
C HIS A 329 -20.36 -3.59 -7.99
N ALA A 330 -20.85 -2.36 -7.95
CA ALA A 330 -21.80 -1.93 -6.93
C ALA A 330 -23.14 -2.70 -7.09
N PRO A 331 -23.98 -2.75 -6.03
CA PRO A 331 -25.17 -3.60 -6.03
C PRO A 331 -26.25 -3.18 -7.03
N SER A 332 -26.23 -1.93 -7.47
CA SER A 332 -27.16 -1.42 -8.46
C SER A 332 -26.44 -0.43 -9.39
N PRO A 333 -26.84 -0.34 -10.67
CA PRO A 333 -26.29 0.66 -11.58
C PRO A 333 -26.41 2.07 -11.00
N GLY A 334 -25.29 2.79 -10.96
CA GLY A 334 -25.20 4.16 -10.41
C GLY A 334 -24.92 4.24 -8.91
N ASP A 335 -24.91 3.12 -8.17
CA ASP A 335 -24.39 3.11 -6.81
C ASP A 335 -22.88 3.42 -6.84
N VAL A 336 -22.38 4.15 -5.84
CA VAL A 336 -20.99 4.57 -5.77
C VAL A 336 -20.13 3.43 -5.25
N ILE A 337 -19.01 3.18 -5.91
CA ILE A 337 -17.93 2.36 -5.39
C ILE A 337 -16.71 3.25 -5.20
N HIS A 338 -16.06 3.10 -4.05
CA HIS A 338 -14.79 3.76 -3.82
C HIS A 338 -13.93 2.83 -2.98
N MET A 339 -12.81 2.39 -3.56
CA MET A 339 -11.91 1.47 -2.89
C MET A 339 -10.61 2.13 -2.45
N ILE A 340 -10.17 1.77 -1.25
CA ILE A 340 -8.86 2.13 -0.70
C ILE A 340 -7.96 0.91 -0.82
N PRO A 341 -7.01 0.90 -1.78
CA PRO A 341 -6.08 -0.19 -1.96
C PRO A 341 -4.85 -0.09 -1.05
N TYR A 342 -4.34 -1.23 -0.62
CA TYR A 342 -3.11 -1.38 0.14
C TYR A 342 -2.44 -2.71 -0.20
N VAL A 343 -1.12 -2.79 -0.13
CA VAL A 343 -0.35 -4.04 -0.28
C VAL A 343 0.54 -4.22 0.94
N ASP A 344 0.65 -5.43 1.46
CA ASP A 344 1.59 -5.69 2.55
C ASP A 344 3.05 -5.64 2.08
N ARG A 345 3.97 -5.57 3.04
CA ARG A 345 5.41 -5.47 2.81
C ARG A 345 5.98 -6.56 1.91
N TYR A 346 5.41 -7.76 1.94
CA TYR A 346 5.95 -8.90 1.18
C TYR A 346 5.20 -9.12 -0.14
N SER A 347 4.27 -8.22 -0.48
CA SER A 347 3.40 -8.36 -1.65
C SER A 347 2.68 -9.70 -1.72
N LYS A 348 2.33 -10.25 -0.55
CA LYS A 348 1.61 -11.51 -0.41
C LYS A 348 0.10 -11.31 -0.55
N TYR A 349 -0.40 -10.16 -0.15
CA TYR A 349 -1.81 -9.81 -0.15
C TYR A 349 -2.03 -8.38 -0.66
N ILE A 350 -3.05 -8.23 -1.50
CA ILE A 350 -3.66 -6.93 -1.78
C ILE A 350 -4.92 -6.81 -0.93
N TYR A 351 -5.07 -5.69 -0.24
CA TYR A 351 -6.23 -5.33 0.56
C TYR A 351 -6.99 -4.23 -0.14
N LEU A 352 -8.30 -4.37 -0.21
CA LEU A 352 -9.17 -3.33 -0.75
C LEU A 352 -10.28 -3.08 0.26
N SER A 353 -10.41 -1.85 0.76
CA SER A 353 -11.63 -1.48 1.46
C SER A 353 -12.57 -0.73 0.53
N ASP A 354 -13.74 -1.30 0.28
CA ASP A 354 -14.88 -0.57 -0.25
C ASP A 354 -15.53 0.23 0.89
N CYS A 355 -15.21 1.52 0.94
CA CYS A 355 -15.64 2.39 2.02
C CYS A 355 -17.15 2.70 1.94
N HIS A 356 -17.75 2.60 0.76
CA HIS A 356 -19.17 2.90 0.55
C HIS A 356 -20.05 1.68 0.87
N ASN A 357 -19.70 0.53 0.30
CA ASN A 357 -20.46 -0.70 0.46
C ASN A 357 -20.03 -1.51 1.70
N LYS A 358 -19.02 -1.05 2.43
CA LYS A 358 -18.56 -1.61 3.70
C LYS A 358 -18.13 -3.07 3.58
N VAL A 359 -17.27 -3.32 2.60
CA VAL A 359 -16.65 -4.63 2.39
C VAL A 359 -15.13 -4.46 2.42
N PHE A 360 -14.45 -5.37 3.12
CA PHE A 360 -13.01 -5.47 3.14
C PHE A 360 -12.59 -6.73 2.37
N TYR A 361 -11.84 -6.55 1.30
CA TYR A 361 -11.36 -7.63 0.45
C TYR A 361 -9.89 -7.93 0.74
N VAL A 362 -9.53 -9.21 0.69
CA VAL A 362 -8.17 -9.71 0.79
C VAL A 362 -7.90 -10.63 -0.40
N LEU A 363 -6.93 -10.27 -1.23
CA LEU A 363 -6.55 -10.99 -2.44
C LEU A 363 -5.15 -11.57 -2.21
N GLU A 364 -5.02 -12.89 -2.12
CA GLU A 364 -3.72 -13.57 -1.94
C GLU A 364 -3.02 -13.72 -3.29
N LEU A 365 -1.81 -13.19 -3.36
CA LEU A 365 -0.96 -13.18 -4.54
C LEU A 365 -0.01 -14.37 -4.55
N PHE A 366 0.17 -14.94 -5.73
CA PHE A 366 1.33 -15.74 -6.06
C PHE A 366 2.21 -14.92 -7.01
N SER A 367 3.51 -14.92 -6.74
CA SER A 367 4.55 -14.36 -7.60
C SER A 367 5.59 -15.45 -7.84
N ASP A 368 5.89 -15.74 -9.10
CA ASP A 368 6.91 -16.72 -9.43
C ASP A 368 8.31 -16.08 -9.36
N PRO A 369 9.26 -16.67 -8.62
CA PRO A 369 10.58 -16.07 -8.43
C PRO A 369 11.43 -16.02 -9.71
N GLU A 370 11.19 -16.92 -10.67
CA GLU A 370 12.01 -17.04 -11.88
C GLU A 370 11.31 -16.45 -13.11
N ARG A 371 9.98 -16.41 -13.12
CA ARG A 371 9.18 -16.06 -14.31
C ARG A 371 8.39 -14.79 -14.09
N PRO A 372 8.14 -13.97 -15.14
CA PRO A 372 7.38 -12.73 -15.05
C PRO A 372 5.87 -12.98 -14.94
N ILE A 373 5.45 -13.86 -14.03
CA ILE A 373 4.06 -14.19 -13.76
C ILE A 373 3.77 -13.96 -12.28
N ALA A 374 2.73 -13.16 -12.04
CA ALA A 374 2.06 -13.01 -10.77
C ALA A 374 0.54 -13.00 -10.98
N TYR A 375 -0.21 -13.56 -10.04
CA TYR A 375 -1.68 -13.58 -10.09
C TYR A 375 -2.29 -13.79 -8.71
N VAL A 376 -3.53 -13.36 -8.56
CA VAL A 376 -4.37 -13.65 -7.40
C VAL A 376 -4.96 -15.04 -7.58
N PHE A 377 -4.74 -15.90 -6.59
CA PHE A 377 -5.23 -17.29 -6.60
C PHE A 377 -6.22 -17.59 -5.49
N LYS A 378 -6.29 -16.74 -4.44
CA LYS A 378 -7.38 -16.78 -3.44
C LYS A 378 -7.93 -15.39 -3.21
N PHE A 379 -9.23 -15.37 -2.95
CA PHE A 379 -10.01 -14.17 -2.69
C PHE A 379 -10.82 -14.39 -1.42
N ALA A 380 -10.81 -13.39 -0.54
CA ALA A 380 -11.68 -13.32 0.61
C ALA A 380 -12.38 -11.96 0.69
N ALA A 381 -13.61 -11.94 1.18
CA ALA A 381 -14.37 -10.72 1.44
C ALA A 381 -15.01 -10.78 2.82
N PHE A 382 -14.98 -9.66 3.54
CA PHE A 382 -15.45 -9.53 4.91
C PHE A 382 -16.34 -8.29 5.03
N LEU A 383 -17.56 -8.47 5.54
CA LEU A 383 -18.46 -7.33 5.79
C LEU A 383 -17.99 -6.55 7.02
N VAL A 384 -18.01 -5.22 6.94
CA VAL A 384 -17.63 -4.33 8.05
C VAL A 384 -18.78 -3.42 8.47
N ILE A 385 -18.82 -3.07 9.74
CA ILE A 385 -19.90 -2.22 10.30
C ILE A 385 -19.73 -0.74 9.95
N SER A 386 -18.48 -0.30 9.80
CA SER A 386 -18.09 1.09 9.57
C SER A 386 -17.18 1.19 8.34
N PRO A 387 -17.30 2.25 7.51
CA PRO A 387 -16.33 2.51 6.45
C PRO A 387 -14.91 2.52 7.00
N ILE A 388 -14.00 1.87 6.28
CA ILE A 388 -12.56 1.98 6.54
C ILE A 388 -12.03 3.05 5.59
N LEU A 389 -11.41 4.08 6.16
CA LEU A 389 -10.89 5.26 5.46
C LEU A 389 -9.38 5.21 5.23
N SER A 390 -8.66 4.39 6.03
CA SER A 390 -7.22 4.15 5.87
C SER A 390 -6.87 2.82 6.50
N ILE A 391 -5.91 2.12 5.91
CA ILE A 391 -5.43 0.81 6.35
C ILE A 391 -3.91 0.88 6.45
N HIS A 392 -3.36 0.19 7.44
CA HIS A 392 -1.95 -0.16 7.47
C HIS A 392 -1.79 -1.60 7.97
N VAL A 393 -1.06 -2.43 7.24
CA VAL A 393 -0.80 -3.82 7.64
C VAL A 393 0.44 -3.85 8.52
N ASN A 394 0.32 -4.44 9.70
CA ASN A 394 1.43 -4.60 10.64
C ASN A 394 2.13 -5.95 10.46
N SER A 395 1.37 -7.04 10.38
CA SER A 395 1.93 -8.38 10.17
C SER A 395 0.94 -9.31 9.48
N CYS A 396 1.49 -10.31 8.80
CA CYS A 396 0.78 -11.37 8.11
C CYS A 396 1.40 -12.71 8.50
N ASP A 397 0.71 -13.46 9.36
CA ASP A 397 1.20 -14.74 9.89
C ASP A 397 0.26 -15.88 9.54
N VAL A 398 0.77 -17.11 9.60
CA VAL A 398 -0.06 -18.32 9.61
C VAL A 398 0.00 -18.92 11.01
N VAL A 399 -1.16 -19.15 11.63
CA VAL A 399 -1.28 -19.67 13.00
C VAL A 399 -2.06 -20.97 13.03
N LEU A 400 -1.79 -21.80 14.04
CA LEU A 400 -2.55 -23.03 14.26
C LEU A 400 -4.00 -22.70 14.65
N ARG A 401 -4.97 -23.26 13.93
CA ARG A 401 -6.39 -23.14 14.27
C ARG A 401 -6.66 -23.92 15.54
N ARG A 402 -7.14 -23.23 16.58
CA ARG A 402 -7.58 -23.87 17.83
C ARG A 402 -9.05 -24.28 17.70
N ASN A 403 -9.37 -25.53 18.00
CA ASN A 403 -10.75 -25.98 17.99
C ASN A 403 -11.51 -25.42 19.20
N PRO A 404 -12.80 -25.03 19.06
CA PRO A 404 -13.64 -24.63 20.19
C PRO A 404 -13.87 -25.86 21.09
N GLY A 405 -12.98 -26.05 22.06
CA GLY A 405 -12.92 -27.25 22.91
C GLY A 405 -11.54 -27.46 23.55
N ASP A 406 -10.48 -26.91 22.98
CA ASP A 406 -9.14 -26.88 23.58
C ASP A 406 -9.05 -25.77 24.65
N THR A 407 -9.77 -25.94 25.77
CA THR A 407 -9.62 -25.13 27.00
C THR A 407 -8.56 -25.71 27.94
N GLY A 408 -7.58 -26.45 27.41
CA GLY A 408 -6.56 -27.11 28.20
C GLY A 408 -5.20 -27.00 27.55
N LEU A 409 -4.56 -25.84 27.71
CA LEU A 409 -3.12 -25.65 27.93
C LEU A 409 -2.87 -24.14 27.88
N MET A 410 -3.11 -23.49 29.02
CA MET A 410 -2.52 -22.18 29.29
C MET A 410 -1.00 -22.38 29.30
N LEU A 411 -0.31 -22.06 28.20
CA LEU A 411 1.09 -21.70 28.28
C LEU A 411 1.13 -20.31 28.91
N SER A 412 1.17 -20.30 30.23
CA SER A 412 1.43 -19.12 31.03
C SER A 412 2.73 -18.47 30.56
N GLY A 413 2.69 -17.15 30.39
CA GLY A 413 3.82 -16.37 29.90
C GLY A 413 5.09 -16.54 30.72
N GLY A 414 6.20 -16.35 30.02
CA GLY A 414 7.54 -16.29 30.57
C GLY A 414 8.56 -16.48 29.45
N ASP A 415 9.20 -15.38 29.08
CA ASP A 415 10.46 -15.22 28.33
C ASP A 415 10.70 -16.00 27.03
N ASP A 416 11.04 -15.22 26.00
CA ASP A 416 11.87 -15.65 24.89
C ASP A 416 13.09 -16.42 25.42
N ASN A 417 13.15 -17.73 25.15
CA ASN A 417 14.35 -18.49 24.82
C ASN A 417 13.98 -19.98 24.59
N ASP A 418 14.43 -20.51 23.45
CA ASP A 418 14.53 -21.94 23.13
C ASP A 418 13.27 -22.81 23.21
N ILE A 419 12.48 -22.81 22.13
CA ILE A 419 11.57 -23.93 21.82
C ILE A 419 12.27 -24.82 20.78
N HIS A 420 13.26 -25.58 21.24
CA HIS A 420 13.54 -26.89 20.67
C HIS A 420 12.58 -27.88 21.33
N THR A 421 11.32 -27.93 20.88
CA THR A 421 10.43 -29.05 21.21
C THR A 421 10.69 -30.20 20.26
N ASP A 422 11.17 -31.31 20.83
CA ASP A 422 11.46 -32.56 20.12
C ASP A 422 10.28 -32.99 19.24
N PHE A 423 10.53 -32.96 17.92
CA PHE A 423 9.58 -33.28 16.85
C PHE A 423 9.22 -34.78 16.73
N ASP A 424 9.68 -35.63 17.66
CA ASP A 424 9.60 -37.09 17.48
C ASP A 424 8.43 -37.80 18.19
N ASP A 425 7.69 -37.14 19.09
CA ASP A 425 6.61 -37.79 19.87
C ASP A 425 5.18 -37.63 19.30
N LEU A 426 5.02 -36.98 18.13
CA LEU A 426 3.70 -36.79 17.48
C LEU A 426 3.47 -37.63 16.22
N ARG A 427 4.37 -38.56 15.86
CA ARG A 427 4.26 -39.40 14.64
C ARG A 427 3.21 -40.53 14.73
N GLY A 428 2.05 -40.28 15.33
CA GLY A 428 1.05 -41.33 15.55
C GLY A 428 -0.40 -40.90 15.66
N ARG A 429 -0.75 -39.62 15.45
CA ARG A 429 -2.16 -39.20 15.33
C ARG A 429 -2.31 -38.24 14.17
N ASP A 430 -3.00 -38.69 13.11
CA ASP A 430 -3.55 -37.86 12.05
C ASP A 430 -4.60 -36.89 12.61
N LEU A 431 -4.14 -35.87 13.33
CA LEU A 431 -4.92 -34.66 13.53
C LEU A 431 -4.68 -33.80 12.30
N ASN A 432 -5.71 -33.57 11.50
CA ASN A 432 -5.67 -32.54 10.45
C ASN A 432 -5.39 -31.19 11.14
N ILE A 433 -4.12 -30.80 11.23
CA ILE A 433 -3.72 -29.52 11.81
C ILE A 433 -4.17 -28.43 10.83
N LEU A 434 -5.30 -27.80 11.15
CA LEU A 434 -5.83 -26.69 10.39
C LEU A 434 -5.05 -25.42 10.74
N HIS A 435 -4.81 -24.58 9.75
CA HIS A 435 -4.12 -23.32 9.90
C HIS A 435 -5.04 -22.17 9.50
N ASP A 436 -4.89 -21.03 10.18
CA ASP A 436 -5.55 -19.78 9.86
C ASP A 436 -4.54 -18.72 9.46
N ASN A 437 -4.89 -17.92 8.47
CA ASN A 437 -4.21 -16.67 8.18
C ASN A 437 -4.59 -15.67 9.27
N ARG A 438 -3.59 -15.06 9.89
CA ARG A 438 -3.75 -13.98 10.87
C ARG A 438 -3.12 -12.72 10.32
N ILE A 439 -3.92 -11.69 10.10
CA ILE A 439 -3.49 -10.40 9.59
C ILE A 439 -3.77 -9.34 10.65
N ARG A 440 -2.75 -8.62 11.08
CA ARG A 440 -2.87 -7.52 12.04
C ARG A 440 -2.80 -6.19 11.31
N LEU A 441 -3.79 -5.34 11.53
CA LEU A 441 -3.98 -4.10 10.79
C LEU A 441 -4.28 -2.95 11.75
N TYR A 442 -3.86 -1.74 11.38
CA TYR A 442 -4.44 -0.51 11.89
C TYR A 442 -5.50 -0.02 10.91
N ILE A 443 -6.70 0.21 11.42
CA ILE A 443 -7.87 0.61 10.63
C ILE A 443 -8.34 1.96 11.13
N LEU A 444 -8.43 2.92 10.23
CA LEU A 444 -9.08 4.19 10.50
C LEU A 444 -10.52 4.16 10.00
N SER A 445 -11.47 4.45 10.88
CA SER A 445 -12.87 4.68 10.55
C SER A 445 -13.24 6.15 10.81
N PRO A 446 -14.42 6.64 10.38
CA PRO A 446 -14.83 8.03 10.61
C PRO A 446 -14.79 8.50 12.08
N LYS A 447 -14.88 7.57 13.04
CA LYS A 447 -15.01 7.90 14.48
C LYS A 447 -13.93 7.24 15.36
N SER A 448 -13.08 6.39 14.82
CA SER A 448 -12.09 5.65 15.60
C SER A 448 -10.88 5.23 14.77
N LEU A 449 -9.72 5.23 15.42
CA LEU A 449 -8.57 4.43 14.99
C LEU A 449 -8.57 3.16 15.84
N GLN A 450 -8.50 2.01 15.18
CA GLN A 450 -8.66 0.70 15.81
C GLN A 450 -7.50 -0.21 15.41
N ASN A 451 -7.08 -1.06 16.34
CA ASN A 451 -6.30 -2.26 16.03
C ASN A 451 -7.28 -3.33 15.57
N CYS A 452 -6.95 -4.03 14.50
CA CYS A 452 -7.75 -5.09 13.92
C CYS A 452 -6.92 -6.37 13.80
N GLU A 453 -7.43 -7.47 14.34
CA GLU A 453 -6.92 -8.81 14.06
C GLU A 453 -7.95 -9.52 13.16
N LEU A 454 -7.54 -9.80 11.93
CA LEU A 454 -8.32 -10.56 10.95
C LEU A 454 -7.82 -11.99 10.95
N LEU A 455 -8.67 -12.94 11.34
CA LEU A 455 -8.37 -14.37 11.41
C LEU A 455 -9.30 -15.16 10.51
N PHE A 456 -8.76 -15.86 9.52
CA PHE A 456 -9.56 -16.63 8.58
C PHE A 456 -8.85 -17.89 8.09
N PRO A 457 -9.59 -18.90 7.60
CA PRO A 457 -9.02 -20.15 7.11
C PRO A 457 -7.92 -19.98 6.07
N SER A 458 -6.76 -20.62 6.31
CA SER A 458 -5.81 -20.86 5.23
C SER A 458 -6.33 -22.02 4.39
N LEU A 459 -6.85 -21.71 3.20
CA LEU A 459 -7.31 -22.74 2.27
C LEU A 459 -6.10 -23.56 1.79
N PRO A 460 -6.19 -24.91 1.71
CA PRO A 460 -5.09 -25.79 1.30
C PRO A 460 -4.85 -25.75 -0.22
N ILE A 461 -5.10 -24.60 -0.84
CA ILE A 461 -4.88 -24.35 -2.25
C ILE A 461 -3.45 -23.83 -2.39
N VAL A 462 -2.64 -24.56 -3.15
CA VAL A 462 -1.28 -24.18 -3.49
C VAL A 462 -1.31 -23.55 -4.89
N PRO A 463 -0.55 -22.48 -5.15
CA PRO A 463 -0.36 -21.95 -6.49
C PRO A 463 0.13 -23.05 -7.44
N ASP A 464 -0.55 -23.19 -8.57
CA ASP A 464 -0.31 -24.28 -9.51
C ASP A 464 0.63 -23.81 -10.63
N SER A 465 1.88 -24.25 -10.57
CA SER A 465 2.91 -23.93 -11.56
C SER A 465 2.57 -24.47 -12.96
N SER A 466 1.63 -25.42 -13.09
CA SER A 466 1.14 -25.89 -14.40
C SER A 466 0.29 -24.85 -15.14
N ARG A 467 -0.15 -23.79 -14.44
CA ARG A 467 -0.82 -22.63 -15.04
C ARG A 467 0.16 -21.72 -15.79
N MET A 468 1.45 -22.03 -15.85
CA MET A 468 2.45 -21.16 -16.48
C MET A 468 2.94 -21.84 -17.76
N ILE A 469 2.67 -21.22 -18.90
CA ILE A 469 3.03 -21.75 -20.21
C ILE A 469 3.93 -20.76 -20.95
N LEU A 470 4.93 -21.29 -21.66
CA LEU A 470 5.76 -20.51 -22.55
C LEU A 470 5.13 -20.60 -23.94
N VAL A 471 4.85 -19.46 -24.56
CA VAL A 471 4.19 -19.37 -25.87
C VAL A 471 5.13 -18.63 -26.83
N ASP A 472 5.18 -19.07 -28.09
CA ASP A 472 5.93 -18.40 -29.15
C ASP A 472 5.11 -17.20 -29.67
N ASP A 473 5.75 -16.04 -29.87
CA ASP A 473 5.06 -14.79 -30.23
C ASP A 473 4.35 -14.86 -31.61
N GLU A 474 4.69 -15.82 -32.49
CA GLU A 474 4.04 -16.03 -33.79
C GLU A 474 2.58 -16.51 -33.67
N GLU A 475 2.17 -17.14 -32.56
CA GLU A 475 0.77 -17.52 -32.32
C GLU A 475 -0.13 -16.32 -31.97
N GLU A 476 0.43 -15.15 -31.63
CA GLU A 476 -0.33 -13.94 -31.30
C GLU A 476 -0.96 -13.26 -32.52
N GLU A 477 -0.27 -13.23 -33.67
CA GLU A 477 -0.80 -12.61 -34.89
C GLU A 477 -2.06 -13.35 -35.39
N GLU A 478 -2.13 -14.68 -35.21
CA GLU A 478 -3.30 -15.46 -35.65
C GLU A 478 -4.54 -15.24 -34.75
N GLU A 479 -4.37 -15.02 -33.45
CA GLU A 479 -5.50 -14.74 -32.53
C GLU A 479 -6.01 -13.29 -32.60
N GLU A 480 -5.15 -12.30 -32.82
CA GLU A 480 -5.59 -10.89 -33.00
C GLU A 480 -6.27 -10.66 -34.35
N VAL A 481 -5.81 -11.33 -35.42
CA VAL A 481 -6.46 -11.28 -36.73
C VAL A 481 -7.85 -11.92 -36.67
N GLN A 482 -8.05 -12.98 -35.88
CA GLN A 482 -9.37 -13.58 -35.66
C GLN A 482 -10.31 -12.74 -34.78
N LYS A 483 -9.80 -11.82 -33.95
CA LYS A 483 -10.62 -10.89 -33.15
C LYS A 483 -11.02 -9.62 -33.89
N SER A 484 -10.39 -9.32 -35.02
CA SER A 484 -10.64 -8.12 -35.84
C SER A 484 -11.47 -8.38 -37.11
N THR A 485 -11.85 -9.64 -37.37
CA THR A 485 -12.88 -10.06 -38.34
C THR A 485 -14.13 -10.56 -37.65
#